data_AF-A0A973PEB3-F1
#
_entry.id   AF-A0A973PEB3-F1
#
_cell.length_a   1.000
_cell.length_b   1.000
_cell.length_c   1.000
_cell.angle_alpha   90.00
_cell.angle_beta   90.00
_cell.angle_gamma   90.00
#
_symmetry.space_group_name_H-M   'P 1'
#
loop_
_entity.id
_entity.type
_entity.pdbx_description
1 polymer ?
#
loop_
_entity_poly.entity_id
_entity_poly.type
_entity_poly.pdbx_seq_one_letter_code
_entity_poly.pdbx_strand_id
1 'polypeptide(L)'
;MLDLRDRPFTDRGSRLLVMASDDGSLRVARALYETRLDGTTVLRGLRFFAGSRELRVRRALPDRVELDGGLALAFAGPDTLVAVGEGVRAVWDGGEAAIDGCRALVGPGTTADGAKVLADAAERWAAWFARMPAVPEDLRERAEQAWWTLAVNLVRIQGREALIPSKYGYVGLWNWDSYFHAIALRHADPALAREQIRILLDHQRPDGLIPDVVHDHGVLAETTDLPRSDLARLAQHVGGEPIRHVVPVTKPPLTAWAVWKIHEIDPDPAFLAEVYEPLVRSQQWWFAHSDPDGDGLAEYLHPYSSGLDDSPIWDHGPRAEPPDLNSYLALQYDRLGDIAAELGKSPDEWRAKAQALVDRMIDRRWNGRRFVTKVAGAGEADVRTPLDLMPLLTGRLPAAIADRLVADLTSPAFWGERPVPTVAFDDPRFDPDAMWRGPVWLNVNYLLIDGLRRSGHHGVAAELAARTLAMVRDGGGLHEYWNPLTGRRAGRATTGFGWSSALFVDLAQEAVTKA
;
A
#
# COMPACT_ATOMS: atom_id res chain seq x y z
N MET A 1 5.88 -22.33 -1.24
CA MET A 1 4.88 -23.05 -0.41
C MET A 1 4.29 -22.05 0.57
N LEU A 2 2.96 -22.05 0.74
CA LEU A 2 2.29 -21.16 1.67
C LEU A 2 2.36 -21.72 3.09
N ASP A 3 2.53 -20.83 4.07
CA ASP A 3 2.32 -21.14 5.48
C ASP A 3 0.93 -20.67 5.85
N LEU A 4 -0.03 -21.57 6.03
CA LEU A 4 -1.43 -21.22 6.24
C LEU A 4 -1.72 -20.48 7.56
N ARG A 5 -0.74 -20.33 8.46
CA ARG A 5 -0.88 -19.51 9.66
C ARG A 5 -0.64 -18.02 9.37
N ASP A 6 0.42 -17.74 8.62
CA ASP A 6 0.85 -16.38 8.31
C ASP A 6 0.36 -15.89 6.93
N ARG A 7 0.17 -16.81 5.98
CA ARG A 7 -0.16 -16.61 4.57
C ARG A 7 -1.35 -17.49 4.20
N PRO A 8 -2.56 -16.94 4.19
CA PRO A 8 -3.78 -17.71 4.01
C PRO A 8 -3.84 -18.26 2.60
N PHE A 9 -4.44 -19.43 2.43
CA PHE A 9 -4.83 -19.88 1.09
C PHE A 9 -6.07 -19.11 0.64
N THR A 10 -5.94 -18.42 -0.48
CA THR A 10 -6.95 -17.55 -1.08
C THR A 10 -6.64 -17.42 -2.57
N ASP A 11 -7.58 -16.90 -3.35
CA ASP A 11 -7.44 -16.73 -4.81
C ASP A 11 -7.64 -15.26 -5.21
N ARG A 12 -7.18 -14.91 -6.42
CA ARG A 12 -7.44 -13.62 -7.06
C ARG A 12 -8.96 -13.41 -7.16
N GLY A 13 -9.43 -12.24 -6.76
CA GLY A 13 -10.85 -11.88 -6.72
C GLY A 13 -11.61 -12.44 -5.52
N SER A 14 -11.08 -13.48 -4.84
CA SER A 14 -11.75 -14.10 -3.71
C SER A 14 -11.61 -13.27 -2.45
N ARG A 15 -12.67 -13.27 -1.61
CA ARG A 15 -12.61 -12.71 -0.25
C ARG A 15 -12.49 -13.79 0.81
N LEU A 16 -12.50 -15.05 0.43
CA LEU A 16 -12.36 -16.16 1.36
C LEU A 16 -10.88 -16.40 1.67
N LEU A 17 -10.59 -16.58 2.96
CA LEU A 17 -9.27 -16.88 3.50
C LEU A 17 -9.35 -18.23 4.20
N VAL A 18 -8.56 -19.20 3.75
CA VAL A 18 -8.35 -20.47 4.43
C VAL A 18 -7.08 -20.40 5.25
N MET A 19 -7.19 -20.52 6.56
CA MET A 19 -6.08 -20.40 7.51
C MET A 19 -5.98 -21.66 8.37
N ALA A 20 -4.78 -21.98 8.82
CA ALA A 20 -4.56 -23.05 9.79
C ALA A 20 -4.61 -22.49 11.24
N SER A 21 -5.27 -23.23 12.12
CA SER A 21 -5.25 -23.01 13.57
C SER A 21 -4.09 -23.79 14.23
N ASP A 22 -3.80 -23.47 15.50
CA ASP A 22 -2.70 -24.09 16.24
C ASP A 22 -2.87 -25.60 16.41
N ASP A 23 -4.12 -26.06 16.55
CA ASP A 23 -4.52 -27.46 16.67
C ASP A 23 -4.52 -28.24 15.33
N GLY A 24 -4.10 -27.56 14.24
CA GLY A 24 -4.02 -28.08 12.89
C GLY A 24 -5.35 -28.15 12.15
N SER A 25 -6.46 -27.69 12.74
CA SER A 25 -7.72 -27.51 12.01
C SER A 25 -7.63 -26.32 11.05
N LEU A 26 -8.52 -26.29 10.06
CA LEU A 26 -8.65 -25.16 9.15
C LEU A 26 -9.81 -24.24 9.57
N ARG A 27 -9.65 -22.95 9.31
CA ARG A 27 -10.68 -21.93 9.45
C ARG A 27 -10.86 -21.24 8.11
N VAL A 28 -12.11 -21.02 7.73
CA VAL A 28 -12.45 -20.21 6.55
C VAL A 28 -13.15 -18.94 7.02
N ALA A 29 -12.59 -17.78 6.67
CA ALA A 29 -13.15 -16.46 7.00
C ALA A 29 -13.29 -15.59 5.75
N ARG A 30 -14.10 -14.53 5.84
CA ARG A 30 -14.29 -13.58 4.74
C ARG A 30 -13.63 -12.24 5.06
N ALA A 31 -12.74 -11.77 4.20
CA ALA A 31 -12.17 -10.43 4.28
C ALA A 31 -13.23 -9.40 3.88
N LEU A 32 -13.72 -8.63 4.85
CA LEU A 32 -14.72 -7.58 4.66
C LEU A 32 -14.20 -6.25 5.22
N TYR A 33 -14.61 -5.14 4.62
CA TYR A 33 -14.26 -3.80 5.09
C TYR A 33 -14.68 -3.61 6.55
N GLU A 34 -13.78 -3.05 7.37
CA GLU A 34 -14.00 -2.74 8.78
C GLU A 34 -14.55 -3.88 9.65
N THR A 35 -14.31 -5.14 9.25
CA THR A 35 -14.80 -6.30 9.99
C THR A 35 -13.66 -7.26 10.32
N ARG A 36 -13.50 -7.57 11.60
CA ARG A 36 -12.50 -8.55 12.06
C ARG A 36 -12.82 -9.94 11.52
N LEU A 37 -11.79 -10.70 11.12
CA LEU A 37 -11.94 -12.05 10.57
C LEU A 37 -12.69 -13.04 11.49
N ASP A 38 -12.59 -12.85 12.81
CA ASP A 38 -13.33 -13.66 13.78
C ASP A 38 -14.85 -13.49 13.64
N GLY A 39 -15.30 -12.28 13.30
CA GLY A 39 -16.70 -11.95 13.04
C GLY A 39 -17.21 -12.38 11.66
N THR A 40 -16.31 -12.82 10.76
CA THR A 40 -16.65 -13.25 9.40
C THR A 40 -16.28 -14.70 9.11
N THR A 41 -15.99 -15.47 10.16
CA THR A 41 -15.65 -16.89 10.04
C THR A 41 -16.88 -17.67 9.58
N VAL A 42 -16.78 -18.32 8.41
CA VAL A 42 -17.84 -19.12 7.80
C VAL A 42 -17.69 -20.61 8.09
N LEU A 43 -16.46 -21.10 8.28
CA LEU A 43 -16.18 -22.46 8.76
C LEU A 43 -15.13 -22.39 9.86
N ARG A 44 -15.37 -23.07 10.98
CA ARG A 44 -14.48 -23.14 12.14
C ARG A 44 -14.21 -24.59 12.49
N GLY A 45 -12.97 -24.91 12.86
CA GLY A 45 -12.58 -26.27 13.24
C GLY A 45 -12.66 -27.29 12.08
N LEU A 46 -12.50 -26.84 10.83
CA LEU A 46 -12.65 -27.69 9.65
C LEU A 46 -11.54 -28.76 9.62
N ARG A 47 -11.95 -30.03 9.62
CA ARG A 47 -11.10 -31.23 9.58
C ARG A 47 -11.65 -32.22 8.57
N PHE A 48 -10.78 -33.09 8.07
CA PHE A 48 -11.13 -34.09 7.04
C PHE A 48 -10.74 -35.49 7.49
N PHE A 49 -11.56 -36.49 7.17
CA PHE A 49 -11.37 -37.86 7.62
C PHE A 49 -11.61 -38.86 6.48
N ALA A 50 -10.73 -39.87 6.39
CA ALA A 50 -10.96 -41.09 5.62
C ALA A 50 -11.22 -42.23 6.62
N GLY A 51 -12.49 -42.63 6.76
CA GLY A 51 -12.92 -43.48 7.88
C GLY A 51 -12.69 -42.77 9.23
N SER A 52 -11.87 -43.37 10.10
CA SER A 52 -11.47 -42.79 11.39
C SER A 52 -10.17 -41.99 11.34
N ARG A 53 -9.42 -42.06 10.23
CA ARG A 53 -8.12 -41.39 10.10
C ARG A 53 -8.31 -39.95 9.66
N GLU A 54 -7.80 -39.02 10.44
CA GLU A 54 -7.73 -37.60 10.07
C GLU A 54 -6.69 -37.36 8.96
N LEU A 55 -7.05 -36.56 7.96
CA LEU A 55 -6.19 -36.15 6.86
C LEU A 55 -5.56 -34.80 7.19
N ARG A 56 -4.23 -34.71 7.13
CA ARG A 56 -3.49 -33.49 7.46
C ARG A 56 -3.07 -32.75 6.20
N VAL A 57 -2.86 -31.44 6.32
CA VAL A 57 -2.29 -30.62 5.24
C VAL A 57 -0.85 -31.07 4.99
N ARG A 58 -0.56 -31.48 3.76
CA ARG A 58 0.78 -31.86 3.31
C ARG A 58 1.54 -30.68 2.76
N ARG A 59 0.89 -29.89 1.90
CA ARG A 59 1.44 -28.67 1.33
C ARG A 59 0.34 -27.71 0.90
N ALA A 60 0.62 -26.42 0.99
CA ALA A 60 -0.22 -25.37 0.44
C ALA A 60 0.50 -24.66 -0.71
N LEU A 61 -0.15 -24.60 -1.85
CA LEU A 61 0.30 -23.95 -3.08
C LEU A 61 -0.66 -22.78 -3.39
N PRO A 62 -0.26 -21.82 -4.24
CA PRO A 62 -1.15 -20.73 -4.66
C PRO A 62 -2.49 -21.20 -5.22
N ASP A 63 -2.50 -22.30 -5.98
CA ASP A 63 -3.68 -22.82 -6.68
C ASP A 63 -4.49 -23.85 -5.88
N ARG A 64 -3.88 -24.51 -4.89
CA ARG A 64 -4.53 -25.55 -4.07
C ARG A 64 -3.85 -25.84 -2.74
N VAL A 65 -4.62 -26.36 -1.79
CA VAL A 65 -4.09 -27.00 -0.57
C VAL A 65 -4.24 -28.50 -0.72
N GLU A 66 -3.14 -29.23 -0.61
CA GLU A 66 -3.14 -30.68 -0.70
C GLU A 66 -3.07 -31.29 0.70
N LEU A 67 -3.97 -32.23 0.96
CA LEU A 67 -4.05 -33.01 2.18
C LEU A 67 -3.71 -34.48 1.89
N ASP A 68 -3.46 -35.24 2.95
CA ASP A 68 -3.30 -36.69 2.85
C ASP A 68 -4.49 -37.36 2.17
N GLY A 69 -4.29 -38.56 1.63
CA GLY A 69 -5.37 -39.35 1.03
C GLY A 69 -5.89 -38.80 -0.31
N GLY A 70 -5.13 -37.92 -0.97
CA GLY A 70 -5.45 -37.40 -2.31
C GLY A 70 -6.48 -36.26 -2.30
N LEU A 71 -6.86 -35.76 -1.13
CA LEU A 71 -7.78 -34.63 -0.99
C LEU A 71 -7.09 -33.30 -1.36
N ALA A 72 -7.77 -32.45 -2.11
CA ALA A 72 -7.34 -31.09 -2.39
C ALA A 72 -8.44 -30.06 -2.09
N LEU A 73 -8.05 -28.89 -1.60
CA LEU A 73 -8.91 -27.70 -1.54
C LEU A 73 -8.51 -26.74 -2.66
N ALA A 74 -9.49 -26.18 -3.34
CA ALA A 74 -9.28 -25.22 -4.41
C ALA A 74 -10.44 -24.21 -4.52
N PHE A 75 -10.19 -23.09 -5.20
CA PHE A 75 -11.23 -22.11 -5.51
C PHE A 75 -11.84 -22.39 -6.88
N ALA A 76 -13.15 -22.65 -6.90
CA ALA A 76 -13.95 -22.76 -8.13
C ALA A 76 -14.49 -21.39 -8.60
N GLY A 77 -14.29 -20.35 -7.81
CA GLY A 77 -14.64 -18.97 -8.09
C GLY A 77 -14.37 -18.06 -6.88
N PRO A 78 -14.60 -16.74 -7.00
CA PRO A 78 -14.31 -15.75 -5.95
C PRO A 78 -14.97 -16.05 -4.59
N ASP A 79 -16.13 -16.69 -4.60
CA ASP A 79 -16.91 -16.98 -3.39
C ASP A 79 -17.10 -18.48 -3.15
N THR A 80 -16.37 -19.34 -3.86
CA THR A 80 -16.60 -20.78 -3.84
C THR A 80 -15.32 -21.54 -3.54
N LEU A 81 -15.23 -22.06 -2.31
CA LEU A 81 -14.19 -22.98 -1.87
C LEU A 81 -14.73 -24.41 -2.02
N VAL A 82 -13.99 -25.26 -2.73
CA VAL A 82 -14.35 -26.66 -2.94
C VAL A 82 -13.30 -27.59 -2.34
N ALA A 83 -13.75 -28.80 -1.98
CA ALA A 83 -12.92 -29.94 -1.72
C ALA A 83 -13.06 -30.95 -2.86
N VAL A 84 -11.94 -31.48 -3.34
CA VAL A 84 -11.86 -32.49 -4.40
C VAL A 84 -11.18 -33.74 -3.84
N GLY A 85 -11.91 -34.86 -3.83
CA GLY A 85 -11.43 -36.13 -3.29
C GLY A 85 -12.53 -37.20 -3.30
N GLU A 86 -12.20 -38.42 -2.88
CA GLU A 86 -13.14 -39.56 -2.87
C GLU A 86 -13.18 -40.20 -1.49
N GLY A 87 -14.38 -40.56 -1.02
CA GLY A 87 -14.57 -41.27 0.25
C GLY A 87 -14.13 -40.48 1.49
N VAL A 88 -14.18 -39.14 1.43
CA VAL A 88 -13.74 -38.25 2.52
C VAL A 88 -14.94 -37.64 3.23
N ARG A 89 -14.87 -37.52 4.56
CA ARG A 89 -15.83 -36.74 5.35
C ARG A 89 -15.17 -35.48 5.88
N ALA A 90 -15.74 -34.32 5.55
CA ALA A 90 -15.39 -33.03 6.14
C ALA A 90 -16.26 -32.76 7.37
N VAL A 91 -15.68 -32.23 8.44
CA VAL A 91 -16.36 -31.92 9.71
C VAL A 91 -15.92 -30.53 10.16
N TRP A 92 -16.86 -29.72 10.63
CA TRP A 92 -16.61 -28.40 11.22
C TRP A 92 -17.61 -28.12 12.33
N ASP A 93 -17.44 -27.01 13.04
CA ASP A 93 -18.35 -26.61 14.11
C ASP A 93 -19.78 -26.45 13.58
N GLY A 94 -20.68 -27.34 14.00
CA GLY A 94 -22.09 -27.32 13.62
C GLY A 94 -22.42 -27.99 12.28
N GLY A 95 -21.51 -28.73 11.65
CA GLY A 95 -21.84 -29.46 10.43
C GLY A 95 -20.80 -30.47 9.93
N GLU A 96 -21.23 -31.30 8.98
CA GLU A 96 -20.36 -32.21 8.23
C GLU A 96 -20.86 -32.39 6.79
N ALA A 97 -19.98 -32.87 5.91
CA ALA A 97 -20.31 -33.22 4.53
C ALA A 97 -19.47 -34.38 4.02
N ALA A 98 -20.08 -35.26 3.23
CA ALA A 98 -19.36 -36.24 2.42
C ALA A 98 -18.78 -35.57 1.16
N ILE A 99 -17.57 -36.00 0.79
CA ILE A 99 -16.83 -35.55 -0.38
C ILE A 99 -16.53 -36.78 -1.24
N ASP A 100 -17.26 -36.86 -2.34
CA ASP A 100 -17.07 -37.82 -3.42
C ASP A 100 -17.06 -37.06 -4.75
N GLY A 101 -15.88 -36.92 -5.36
CA GLY A 101 -15.64 -36.04 -6.50
C GLY A 101 -15.36 -34.59 -6.06
N CYS A 102 -16.20 -33.64 -6.47
CA CYS A 102 -16.04 -32.21 -6.16
C CYS A 102 -17.22 -31.71 -5.31
N ARG A 103 -16.91 -31.13 -4.15
CA ARG A 103 -17.92 -30.63 -3.21
C ARG A 103 -17.60 -29.21 -2.78
N ALA A 104 -18.58 -28.31 -2.90
CA ALA A 104 -18.48 -26.97 -2.31
C ALA A 104 -18.57 -27.06 -0.78
N LEU A 105 -17.58 -26.47 -0.11
CA LEU A 105 -17.57 -26.29 1.35
C LEU A 105 -18.13 -24.90 1.73
N VAL A 106 -17.86 -23.90 0.90
CA VAL A 106 -18.40 -22.54 1.01
C VAL A 106 -18.82 -22.09 -0.38
N GLY A 107 -19.92 -21.36 -0.47
CA GLY A 107 -20.46 -20.84 -1.72
C GLY A 107 -21.59 -21.71 -2.29
N PRO A 108 -22.12 -21.35 -3.48
CA PRO A 108 -23.14 -22.15 -4.16
C PRO A 108 -22.63 -23.58 -4.42
N GLY A 109 -23.55 -24.55 -4.42
CA GLY A 109 -23.23 -25.93 -4.75
C GLY A 109 -22.57 -26.02 -6.13
N THR A 110 -21.38 -26.58 -6.20
CA THR A 110 -20.67 -26.78 -7.47
C THR A 110 -21.21 -28.01 -8.20
N THR A 111 -21.44 -27.89 -9.50
CA THR A 111 -21.67 -29.02 -10.43
C THR A 111 -20.42 -29.30 -11.28
N ALA A 112 -19.27 -28.70 -10.95
CA ALA A 112 -18.06 -28.80 -11.75
C ALA A 112 -17.30 -30.11 -11.50
N ASP A 113 -16.65 -30.60 -12.55
CA ASP A 113 -15.65 -31.66 -12.45
C ASP A 113 -14.46 -31.16 -11.61
N GLY A 114 -14.12 -31.90 -10.55
CA GLY A 114 -13.03 -31.54 -9.64
C GLY A 114 -11.67 -31.48 -10.33
N ALA A 115 -11.42 -32.33 -11.33
CA ALA A 115 -10.18 -32.28 -12.11
C ALA A 115 -10.10 -30.97 -12.90
N LYS A 116 -11.23 -30.53 -13.49
CA LYS A 116 -11.32 -29.25 -14.17
C LYS A 116 -11.10 -28.07 -13.22
N VAL A 117 -11.69 -28.08 -12.02
CA VAL A 117 -11.48 -26.99 -11.04
C VAL A 117 -9.99 -26.85 -10.69
N LEU A 118 -9.29 -27.95 -10.45
CA LEU A 118 -7.86 -27.95 -10.15
C LEU A 118 -7.03 -27.48 -11.35
N ALA A 119 -7.36 -27.91 -12.57
CA ALA A 119 -6.68 -27.48 -13.78
C ALA A 119 -6.88 -25.98 -14.05
N ASP A 120 -8.12 -25.48 -13.95
CA ASP A 120 -8.44 -24.07 -14.14
C ASP A 120 -7.74 -23.20 -13.08
N ALA A 121 -7.63 -23.67 -11.82
CA ALA A 121 -6.89 -22.95 -10.78
C ALA A 121 -5.39 -22.90 -11.08
N ALA A 122 -4.79 -24.02 -11.50
CA ALA A 122 -3.38 -24.07 -11.88
C ALA A 122 -3.08 -23.16 -13.09
N GLU A 123 -3.94 -23.14 -14.10
CA GLU A 123 -3.80 -22.29 -15.29
C GLU A 123 -3.87 -20.80 -14.92
N ARG A 124 -4.85 -20.39 -14.08
CA ARG A 124 -4.95 -18.99 -13.61
C ARG A 124 -3.67 -18.52 -12.93
N TRP A 125 -3.12 -19.33 -12.04
CA TRP A 125 -1.89 -18.99 -11.32
C TRP A 125 -0.66 -19.01 -12.23
N ALA A 126 -0.53 -19.98 -13.12
CA ALA A 126 0.53 -20.02 -14.12
C ALA A 126 0.51 -18.76 -15.01
N ALA A 127 -0.67 -18.35 -15.47
CA ALA A 127 -0.85 -17.15 -16.28
C ALA A 127 -0.46 -15.87 -15.51
N TRP A 128 -0.74 -15.79 -14.21
CA TRP A 128 -0.33 -14.65 -13.38
C TRP A 128 1.19 -14.59 -13.18
N PHE A 129 1.81 -15.71 -12.79
CA PHE A 129 3.26 -15.77 -12.58
C PHE A 129 4.07 -15.61 -13.86
N ALA A 130 3.53 -15.99 -15.02
CA ALA A 130 4.15 -15.74 -16.32
C ALA A 130 4.31 -14.24 -16.63
N ARG A 131 3.53 -13.36 -15.97
CA ARG A 131 3.64 -11.91 -16.11
C ARG A 131 4.56 -11.25 -15.08
N MET A 132 5.12 -12.02 -14.14
CA MET A 132 6.01 -11.45 -13.12
C MET A 132 7.24 -10.84 -13.80
N PRO A 133 7.62 -9.59 -13.48
CA PRO A 133 8.82 -8.98 -14.01
C PRO A 133 10.07 -9.80 -13.67
N ALA A 134 11.08 -9.76 -14.56
CA ALA A 134 12.36 -10.37 -14.28
C ALA A 134 13.07 -9.65 -13.12
N VAL A 135 13.64 -10.41 -12.21
CA VAL A 135 14.38 -9.92 -11.03
C VAL A 135 15.68 -10.71 -10.86
N PRO A 136 16.67 -10.20 -10.11
CA PRO A 136 17.88 -10.95 -9.77
C PRO A 136 17.55 -12.26 -9.06
N GLU A 137 18.37 -13.29 -9.29
CA GLU A 137 18.09 -14.64 -8.80
C GLU A 137 18.02 -14.71 -7.26
N ASP A 138 18.84 -13.94 -6.55
CA ASP A 138 18.82 -13.86 -5.08
C ASP A 138 17.57 -13.17 -4.52
N LEU A 139 16.80 -12.47 -5.35
CA LEU A 139 15.55 -11.81 -5.00
C LEU A 139 14.30 -12.57 -5.49
N ARG A 140 14.46 -13.59 -6.34
CA ARG A 140 13.36 -14.29 -7.01
C ARG A 140 12.33 -14.84 -6.05
N GLU A 141 12.75 -15.54 -4.99
CA GLU A 141 11.81 -16.15 -4.04
C GLU A 141 10.92 -15.07 -3.37
N ARG A 142 11.51 -13.94 -2.97
CA ARG A 142 10.76 -12.84 -2.35
C ARG A 142 9.87 -12.14 -3.37
N ALA A 143 10.32 -12.00 -4.62
CA ALA A 143 9.54 -11.41 -5.71
C ALA A 143 8.32 -12.28 -6.05
N GLU A 144 8.46 -13.60 -6.07
CA GLU A 144 7.33 -14.52 -6.27
C GLU A 144 6.30 -14.39 -5.13
N GLN A 145 6.75 -14.23 -3.89
CA GLN A 145 5.86 -13.98 -2.75
C GLN A 145 5.17 -12.61 -2.83
N ALA A 146 5.88 -11.57 -3.27
CA ALA A 146 5.31 -10.26 -3.52
C ALA A 146 4.28 -10.31 -4.66
N TRP A 147 4.60 -10.99 -5.76
CA TRP A 147 3.71 -11.14 -6.91
C TRP A 147 2.46 -11.93 -6.56
N TRP A 148 2.60 -12.99 -5.75
CA TRP A 148 1.48 -13.71 -5.15
C TRP A 148 0.60 -12.78 -4.30
N THR A 149 1.22 -11.96 -3.44
CA THR A 149 0.53 -11.01 -2.56
C THR A 149 -0.31 -10.01 -3.37
N LEU A 150 0.25 -9.47 -4.45
CA LEU A 150 -0.48 -8.57 -5.36
C LEU A 150 -1.70 -9.27 -6.00
N ALA A 151 -1.55 -10.51 -6.47
CA ALA A 151 -2.67 -11.27 -7.04
C ALA A 151 -3.79 -11.49 -6.02
N VAL A 152 -3.44 -11.95 -4.82
CA VAL A 152 -4.46 -12.27 -3.82
C VAL A 152 -5.14 -11.02 -3.28
N ASN A 153 -4.49 -9.86 -3.29
CA ASN A 153 -5.10 -8.61 -2.86
C ASN A 153 -5.98 -7.95 -3.94
N LEU A 154 -6.06 -8.49 -5.15
CA LEU A 154 -7.08 -8.06 -6.12
C LEU A 154 -8.45 -8.61 -5.69
N VAL A 155 -9.40 -7.71 -5.45
CA VAL A 155 -10.80 -8.04 -5.15
C VAL A 155 -11.73 -7.18 -6.00
N ARG A 156 -13.04 -7.49 -5.99
CA ARG A 156 -14.03 -6.59 -6.58
C ARG A 156 -14.51 -5.57 -5.54
N ILE A 157 -14.45 -4.29 -5.88
CA ILE A 157 -15.03 -3.18 -5.14
C ILE A 157 -15.94 -2.43 -6.10
N GLN A 158 -17.21 -2.30 -5.74
CA GLN A 158 -18.24 -1.62 -6.57
C GLN A 158 -18.22 -2.07 -8.05
N GLY A 159 -18.03 -3.37 -8.26
CA GLY A 159 -18.03 -3.97 -9.60
C GLY A 159 -16.73 -3.81 -10.39
N ARG A 160 -15.66 -3.23 -9.84
CA ARG A 160 -14.35 -3.04 -10.50
C ARG A 160 -13.26 -3.83 -9.79
N GLU A 161 -12.21 -4.18 -10.53
CA GLU A 161 -11.07 -4.92 -9.96
C GLU A 161 -10.10 -3.93 -9.27
N ALA A 162 -10.01 -4.05 -7.95
CA ALA A 162 -9.31 -3.14 -7.07
C ALA A 162 -8.23 -3.89 -6.28
N LEU A 163 -7.02 -3.33 -6.24
CA LEU A 163 -5.91 -3.85 -5.45
C LEU A 163 -5.92 -3.21 -4.06
N ILE A 164 -6.26 -4.00 -3.05
CA ILE A 164 -6.30 -3.54 -1.66
C ILE A 164 -4.92 -3.67 -0.99
N PRO A 165 -4.63 -2.92 0.09
CA PRO A 165 -3.35 -3.06 0.78
C PRO A 165 -3.17 -4.43 1.43
N SER A 166 -4.19 -4.97 2.08
CA SER A 166 -4.15 -6.34 2.64
C SER A 166 -5.54 -6.84 2.98
N LYS A 167 -5.78 -8.15 2.81
CA LYS A 167 -6.99 -8.81 3.33
C LYS A 167 -7.08 -8.82 4.86
N TYR A 168 -6.03 -8.41 5.56
CA TYR A 168 -5.97 -8.24 7.00
C TYR A 168 -6.23 -6.78 7.38
N GLY A 169 -7.50 -6.43 7.59
CA GLY A 169 -7.90 -5.10 8.10
C GLY A 169 -8.00 -3.99 7.04
N TYR A 170 -7.34 -4.13 5.90
CA TYR A 170 -7.33 -3.11 4.84
C TYR A 170 -8.12 -3.56 3.60
N VAL A 171 -9.43 -3.78 3.75
CA VAL A 171 -10.29 -4.30 2.66
C VAL A 171 -11.04 -3.18 1.94
N GLY A 172 -10.32 -2.45 1.11
CA GLY A 172 -10.72 -1.22 0.44
C GLY A 172 -9.61 -0.75 -0.49
N LEU A 173 -9.91 0.11 -1.44
CA LEU A 173 -8.91 0.75 -2.29
C LEU A 173 -8.50 2.07 -1.61
N TRP A 174 -7.33 2.09 -1.00
CA TRP A 174 -6.75 3.30 -0.41
C TRP A 174 -6.04 4.12 -1.48
N ASN A 175 -6.19 5.43 -1.38
CA ASN A 175 -5.74 6.41 -2.35
C ASN A 175 -4.23 6.31 -2.62
N TRP A 176 -3.40 6.51 -1.59
CA TRP A 176 -1.95 6.49 -1.82
C TRP A 176 -1.42 5.09 -2.12
N ASP A 177 -1.94 4.06 -1.46
CA ASP A 177 -1.60 2.67 -1.75
C ASP A 177 -1.78 2.34 -3.23
N SER A 178 -2.87 2.82 -3.84
CA SER A 178 -3.16 2.61 -5.26
C SER A 178 -2.11 3.21 -6.19
N TYR A 179 -1.51 4.33 -5.81
CA TYR A 179 -0.39 4.94 -6.56
C TYR A 179 0.85 4.05 -6.54
N PHE A 180 1.17 3.45 -5.38
CA PHE A 180 2.29 2.53 -5.28
C PHE A 180 1.99 1.16 -5.91
N HIS A 181 0.76 0.68 -5.82
CA HIS A 181 0.28 -0.52 -6.49
C HIS A 181 0.44 -0.42 -8.02
N ALA A 182 0.07 0.74 -8.59
CA ALA A 182 0.20 1.00 -10.02
C ALA A 182 1.64 0.89 -10.53
N ILE A 183 2.65 1.17 -9.68
CA ILE A 183 4.07 1.09 -10.05
C ILE A 183 4.54 -0.33 -10.35
N ALA A 184 4.02 -1.34 -9.66
CA ALA A 184 4.33 -2.72 -10.01
C ALA A 184 3.48 -3.20 -11.18
N LEU A 185 2.19 -2.84 -11.18
CA LEU A 185 1.25 -3.27 -12.21
C LEU A 185 1.63 -2.75 -13.60
N ARG A 186 2.24 -1.56 -13.72
CA ARG A 186 2.67 -1.01 -15.03
C ARG A 186 3.63 -1.93 -15.81
N HIS A 187 4.34 -2.85 -15.15
CA HIS A 187 5.27 -3.76 -15.82
C HIS A 187 4.60 -5.00 -16.42
N ALA A 188 3.38 -5.31 -16.00
CA ALA A 188 2.74 -6.60 -16.28
C ALA A 188 1.28 -6.49 -16.75
N ASP A 189 0.56 -5.49 -16.24
CA ASP A 189 -0.82 -5.18 -16.55
C ASP A 189 -1.07 -3.65 -16.44
N PRO A 190 -0.55 -2.85 -17.41
CA PRO A 190 -0.74 -1.41 -17.43
C PRO A 190 -2.22 -0.99 -17.43
N ALA A 191 -3.10 -1.80 -18.02
CA ALA A 191 -4.54 -1.56 -18.00
C ALA A 191 -5.09 -1.61 -16.56
N LEU A 192 -4.71 -2.64 -15.79
CA LEU A 192 -5.07 -2.73 -14.37
C LEU A 192 -4.41 -1.61 -13.54
N ALA A 193 -3.19 -1.18 -13.87
CA ALA A 193 -2.54 -0.05 -13.21
C ALA A 193 -3.34 1.26 -13.39
N ARG A 194 -3.76 1.56 -14.63
CA ARG A 194 -4.64 2.71 -14.92
C ARG A 194 -6.00 2.58 -14.24
N GLU A 195 -6.54 1.37 -14.17
CA GLU A 195 -7.81 1.08 -13.49
C GLU A 195 -7.77 1.50 -12.00
N GLN A 196 -6.64 1.29 -11.31
CA GLN A 196 -6.50 1.72 -9.91
C GLN A 196 -6.63 3.25 -9.76
N ILE A 197 -6.10 4.00 -10.72
CA ILE A 197 -6.22 5.47 -10.76
C ILE A 197 -7.65 5.88 -11.10
N ARG A 198 -8.28 5.24 -12.10
CA ARG A 198 -9.66 5.53 -12.50
C ARG A 198 -10.65 5.32 -11.37
N ILE A 199 -10.50 4.27 -10.55
CA ILE A 199 -11.39 4.02 -9.41
C ILE A 199 -11.42 5.22 -8.47
N LEU A 200 -10.27 5.84 -8.18
CA LEU A 200 -10.20 7.03 -7.34
C LEU A 200 -10.80 8.28 -8.02
N LEU A 201 -10.45 8.51 -9.29
CA LEU A 201 -10.89 9.70 -10.02
C LEU A 201 -12.39 9.70 -10.32
N ASP A 202 -13.02 8.53 -10.49
CA ASP A 202 -14.47 8.41 -10.65
C ASP A 202 -15.24 8.83 -9.38
N HIS A 203 -14.56 8.86 -8.23
CA HIS A 203 -15.09 9.34 -6.96
C HIS A 203 -14.54 10.71 -6.56
N GLN A 204 -13.83 11.41 -7.46
CA GLN A 204 -13.39 12.77 -7.21
C GLN A 204 -14.60 13.69 -7.06
N ARG A 205 -14.62 14.48 -5.99
CA ARG A 205 -15.66 15.49 -5.77
C ARG A 205 -15.57 16.63 -6.80
N PRO A 206 -16.66 17.37 -7.05
CA PRO A 206 -16.65 18.52 -7.97
C PRO A 206 -15.64 19.61 -7.61
N ASP A 207 -15.29 19.74 -6.32
CA ASP A 207 -14.29 20.69 -5.81
C ASP A 207 -12.84 20.23 -6.01
N GLY A 208 -12.63 18.99 -6.48
CA GLY A 208 -11.32 18.43 -6.79
C GLY A 208 -10.77 17.44 -5.76
N LEU A 209 -11.41 17.27 -4.60
CA LEU A 209 -10.95 16.29 -3.60
C LEU A 209 -11.08 14.86 -4.13
N ILE A 210 -9.97 14.10 -4.02
CA ILE A 210 -9.96 12.65 -4.24
C ILE A 210 -10.12 11.98 -2.87
N PRO A 211 -11.07 11.04 -2.68
CA PRO A 211 -11.31 10.42 -1.38
C PRO A 211 -10.08 9.65 -0.87
N ASP A 212 -10.01 9.42 0.44
CA ASP A 212 -9.00 8.56 1.07
C ASP A 212 -9.21 7.09 0.67
N VAL A 213 -10.45 6.59 0.76
CA VAL A 213 -10.77 5.17 0.52
C VAL A 213 -11.99 5.05 -0.38
N VAL A 214 -11.94 4.10 -1.31
CA VAL A 214 -13.13 3.56 -2.00
C VAL A 214 -13.35 2.13 -1.51
N HIS A 215 -14.52 1.84 -0.95
CA HIS A 215 -14.85 0.53 -0.38
C HIS A 215 -16.24 0.06 -0.84
N ASP A 216 -16.65 -1.14 -0.39
CA ASP A 216 -17.88 -1.79 -0.85
C ASP A 216 -19.17 -1.01 -0.58
N HIS A 217 -19.13 -0.09 0.40
CA HIS A 217 -20.31 0.62 0.90
C HIS A 217 -20.29 2.11 0.57
N GLY A 218 -19.26 2.61 -0.12
CA GLY A 218 -19.12 4.02 -0.43
C GLY A 218 -17.65 4.46 -0.47
N VAL A 219 -17.42 5.69 -0.03
CA VAL A 219 -16.10 6.32 0.04
C VAL A 219 -15.89 6.94 1.41
N LEU A 220 -14.61 7.06 1.80
CA LEU A 220 -14.16 7.86 2.93
C LEU A 220 -13.55 9.13 2.36
N ALA A 221 -14.23 10.26 2.50
CA ALA A 221 -13.81 11.56 1.97
C ALA A 221 -13.80 12.67 3.03
N GLU A 222 -14.39 12.43 4.20
CA GLU A 222 -14.43 13.36 5.32
C GLU A 222 -14.59 12.63 6.66
N THR A 223 -14.39 13.34 7.77
CA THR A 223 -14.39 12.75 9.12
C THR A 223 -15.67 12.03 9.50
N THR A 224 -16.82 12.39 8.92
CA THR A 224 -18.11 11.70 9.15
C THR A 224 -18.18 10.32 8.51
N ASP A 225 -17.29 10.02 7.56
CA ASP A 225 -17.19 8.71 6.91
C ASP A 225 -16.28 7.76 7.70
N LEU A 226 -15.59 8.25 8.74
CA LEU A 226 -14.64 7.45 9.51
C LEU A 226 -15.32 6.22 10.16
N PRO A 227 -14.67 5.05 10.10
CA PRO A 227 -15.15 3.86 10.79
C PRO A 227 -15.38 4.09 12.29
N ARG A 228 -16.33 3.36 12.87
CA ARG A 228 -16.64 3.45 14.31
C ARG A 228 -15.41 3.17 15.20
N SER A 229 -14.56 2.26 14.76
CA SER A 229 -13.25 1.92 15.35
C SER A 229 -12.35 3.14 15.45
N ASP A 230 -12.24 3.90 14.36
CA ASP A 230 -11.38 5.07 14.27
C ASP A 230 -11.95 6.25 15.04
N LEU A 231 -13.28 6.46 14.98
CA LEU A 231 -13.96 7.44 15.84
C LEU A 231 -13.73 7.16 17.33
N ALA A 232 -13.76 5.88 17.74
CA ALA A 232 -13.48 5.49 19.12
C ALA A 232 -12.02 5.71 19.51
N ARG A 233 -11.07 5.41 18.60
CA ARG A 233 -9.64 5.68 18.83
C ARG A 233 -9.36 7.17 18.91
N LEU A 234 -9.97 7.97 18.03
CA LEU A 234 -9.89 9.43 18.07
C LEU A 234 -10.44 9.95 19.40
N ALA A 235 -11.63 9.52 19.82
CA ALA A 235 -12.24 9.96 21.08
C ALA A 235 -11.33 9.67 22.31
N GLN A 236 -10.59 8.56 22.30
CA GLN A 236 -9.61 8.23 23.34
C GLN A 236 -8.39 9.16 23.34
N HIS A 237 -7.94 9.64 22.18
CA HIS A 237 -6.81 10.55 22.06
C HIS A 237 -7.17 12.01 22.38
N VAL A 238 -8.36 12.49 21.98
CA VAL A 238 -8.79 13.89 22.20
C VAL A 238 -9.59 14.12 23.49
N GLY A 239 -9.98 13.08 24.24
CA GLY A 239 -10.65 13.22 25.53
C GLY A 239 -12.02 13.92 25.46
N GLY A 240 -12.85 13.61 24.45
CA GLY A 240 -14.16 14.23 24.23
C GLY A 240 -14.83 13.78 22.92
N GLU A 241 -15.84 14.54 22.45
CA GLU A 241 -16.46 14.35 21.13
C GLU A 241 -15.38 14.40 20.02
N PRO A 242 -15.18 13.32 19.25
CA PRO A 242 -14.04 13.19 18.33
C PRO A 242 -14.15 14.11 17.12
N ILE A 243 -15.36 14.50 16.71
CA ILE A 243 -15.61 15.39 15.57
C ILE A 243 -16.29 16.65 16.06
N ARG A 244 -15.55 17.76 16.10
CA ARG A 244 -16.13 19.09 16.38
C ARG A 244 -16.54 19.83 15.10
N HIS A 245 -15.91 19.50 13.98
CA HIS A 245 -16.15 20.05 12.64
C HIS A 245 -15.91 18.96 11.59
N VAL A 246 -16.66 19.00 10.48
CA VAL A 246 -16.42 18.09 9.35
C VAL A 246 -15.14 18.52 8.65
N VAL A 247 -14.14 17.64 8.63
CA VAL A 247 -12.85 17.88 7.97
C VAL A 247 -12.72 16.95 6.76
N PRO A 248 -12.33 17.45 5.58
CA PRO A 248 -12.04 16.60 4.44
C PRO A 248 -10.87 15.66 4.73
N VAL A 249 -11.00 14.39 4.35
CA VAL A 249 -9.97 13.36 4.49
C VAL A 249 -9.60 12.83 3.10
N THR A 250 -8.32 12.88 2.79
CA THR A 250 -7.75 12.46 1.50
C THR A 250 -6.45 11.72 1.75
N LYS A 251 -5.55 11.63 0.78
CA LYS A 251 -4.17 11.18 0.96
C LYS A 251 -3.21 12.08 0.16
N PRO A 252 -1.90 11.94 0.40
CA PRO A 252 -0.91 12.83 -0.20
C PRO A 252 -0.92 12.82 -1.75
N PRO A 253 -0.69 13.98 -2.39
CA PRO A 253 -1.00 14.21 -3.80
C PRO A 253 0.06 13.65 -4.75
N LEU A 254 0.17 12.33 -4.83
CA LEU A 254 1.05 11.62 -5.78
C LEU A 254 0.31 11.06 -7.00
N THR A 255 -0.92 11.49 -7.28
CA THR A 255 -1.72 10.97 -8.39
C THR A 255 -1.06 11.23 -9.75
N ALA A 256 -0.61 12.46 -10.03
CA ALA A 256 0.07 12.77 -11.30
C ALA A 256 1.43 12.08 -11.40
N TRP A 257 2.11 11.87 -10.27
CA TRP A 257 3.34 11.08 -10.21
C TRP A 257 3.09 9.62 -10.61
N ALA A 258 2.06 8.98 -10.07
CA ALA A 258 1.70 7.61 -10.43
C ALA A 258 1.29 7.47 -11.90
N VAL A 259 0.45 8.40 -12.39
CA VAL A 259 0.05 8.46 -13.81
C VAL A 259 1.28 8.56 -14.71
N TRP A 260 2.21 9.44 -14.38
CA TRP A 260 3.44 9.60 -15.16
C TRP A 260 4.34 8.37 -15.07
N LYS A 261 4.49 7.75 -13.89
CA LYS A 261 5.23 6.49 -13.71
C LYS A 261 4.64 5.38 -14.59
N ILE A 262 3.32 5.28 -14.74
CA ILE A 262 2.70 4.33 -15.69
C ILE A 262 3.10 4.69 -17.13
N HIS A 263 2.95 5.96 -17.51
CA HIS A 263 3.23 6.44 -18.86
C HIS A 263 4.69 6.21 -19.30
N GLU A 264 5.66 6.32 -18.38
CA GLU A 264 7.08 6.04 -18.65
C GLU A 264 7.35 4.61 -19.13
N ILE A 265 6.49 3.65 -18.75
CA ILE A 265 6.63 2.23 -19.11
C ILE A 265 5.67 1.85 -20.25
N ASP A 266 4.44 2.36 -20.21
CA ASP A 266 3.39 2.09 -21.20
C ASP A 266 2.73 3.43 -21.60
N PRO A 267 3.25 4.13 -22.63
CA PRO A 267 2.69 5.40 -23.08
C PRO A 267 1.26 5.26 -23.62
N ASP A 268 0.34 6.05 -23.08
CA ASP A 268 -1.07 6.12 -23.53
C ASP A 268 -1.58 7.57 -23.46
N PRO A 269 -1.47 8.34 -24.56
CA PRO A 269 -1.96 9.71 -24.63
C PRO A 269 -3.47 9.84 -24.42
N ALA A 270 -4.26 8.80 -24.73
CA ALA A 270 -5.71 8.83 -24.52
C ALA A 270 -6.04 8.78 -23.03
N PHE A 271 -5.35 7.91 -22.27
CA PHE A 271 -5.45 7.91 -20.82
C PHE A 271 -4.95 9.24 -20.21
N LEU A 272 -3.85 9.80 -20.70
CA LEU A 272 -3.39 11.12 -20.24
C LEU A 272 -4.44 12.21 -20.46
N ALA A 273 -5.07 12.24 -21.64
CA ALA A 273 -6.14 13.19 -21.95
C ALA A 273 -7.37 13.00 -21.04
N GLU A 274 -7.72 11.74 -20.74
CA GLU A 274 -8.79 11.37 -19.83
C GLU A 274 -8.57 11.93 -18.41
N VAL A 275 -7.36 11.76 -17.86
CA VAL A 275 -7.09 12.09 -16.45
C VAL A 275 -6.57 13.51 -16.22
N TYR A 276 -6.16 14.24 -17.27
CA TYR A 276 -5.52 15.54 -17.14
C TYR A 276 -6.34 16.56 -16.34
N GLU A 277 -7.59 16.82 -16.73
CA GLU A 277 -8.44 17.81 -16.05
C GLU A 277 -8.81 17.39 -14.60
N PRO A 278 -9.13 16.11 -14.30
CA PRO A 278 -9.23 15.63 -12.93
C PRO A 278 -7.97 15.92 -12.07
N LEU A 279 -6.77 15.67 -12.61
CA LEU A 279 -5.51 15.95 -11.90
C LEU A 279 -5.33 17.47 -11.64
N VAL A 280 -5.69 18.31 -12.62
CA VAL A 280 -5.67 19.76 -12.47
C VAL A 280 -6.59 20.22 -11.33
N ARG A 281 -7.82 19.70 -11.26
CA ARG A 281 -8.74 20.01 -10.15
C ARG A 281 -8.21 19.55 -8.80
N SER A 282 -7.60 18.37 -8.74
CA SER A 282 -6.98 17.87 -7.51
C SER A 282 -5.85 18.78 -7.03
N GLN A 283 -4.98 19.24 -7.94
CA GLN A 283 -3.93 20.20 -7.62
C GLN A 283 -4.49 21.53 -7.10
N GLN A 284 -5.56 22.03 -7.71
CA GLN A 284 -6.20 23.29 -7.30
C GLN A 284 -6.89 23.18 -5.94
N TRP A 285 -7.49 22.02 -5.63
CA TRP A 285 -8.19 21.78 -4.37
C TRP A 285 -7.31 22.06 -3.15
N TRP A 286 -6.04 21.61 -3.17
CA TRP A 286 -5.12 21.79 -2.04
C TRP A 286 -4.90 23.25 -1.66
N PHE A 287 -4.71 24.15 -2.64
CA PHE A 287 -4.50 25.57 -2.36
C PHE A 287 -5.82 26.33 -2.11
N ALA A 288 -6.94 25.82 -2.62
CA ALA A 288 -8.25 26.43 -2.40
C ALA A 288 -8.88 26.07 -1.04
N HIS A 289 -8.59 24.86 -0.52
CA HIS A 289 -9.28 24.32 0.65
C HIS A 289 -8.35 23.84 1.77
N SER A 290 -7.04 23.74 1.52
CA SER A 290 -6.06 23.20 2.46
C SER A 290 -4.93 24.19 2.80
N ASP A 291 -5.09 25.48 2.52
CA ASP A 291 -4.18 26.57 2.93
C ASP A 291 -4.95 27.58 3.82
N PRO A 292 -5.26 27.22 5.08
CA PRO A 292 -6.14 28.02 5.93
C PRO A 292 -5.48 29.30 6.49
N ASP A 293 -4.15 29.39 6.53
CA ASP A 293 -3.43 30.61 6.93
C ASP A 293 -3.04 31.51 5.73
N GLY A 294 -3.35 31.08 4.50
CA GLY A 294 -3.24 31.86 3.27
C GLY A 294 -1.79 32.20 2.92
N ASP A 295 -0.86 31.37 3.38
CA ASP A 295 0.56 31.62 3.33
C ASP A 295 1.18 31.11 2.01
N GLY A 296 0.39 30.35 1.24
CA GLY A 296 0.71 29.78 -0.06
C GLY A 296 1.29 28.36 0.03
N LEU A 297 1.28 27.73 1.21
CA LEU A 297 1.69 26.35 1.45
C LEU A 297 0.48 25.57 1.99
N ALA A 298 0.23 24.39 1.43
CA ALA A 298 -0.88 23.56 1.88
C ALA A 298 -0.53 22.84 3.19
N GLU A 299 -1.52 22.71 4.07
CA GLU A 299 -1.49 22.00 5.35
C GLU A 299 -2.30 20.69 5.24
N TYR A 300 -1.89 19.63 5.94
CA TYR A 300 -2.81 18.52 6.24
C TYR A 300 -3.78 18.97 7.33
N LEU A 301 -5.08 18.83 7.05
CA LEU A 301 -6.16 19.20 7.98
C LEU A 301 -6.52 18.09 8.97
N HIS A 302 -6.06 16.87 8.71
CA HIS A 302 -6.28 15.69 9.54
C HIS A 302 -5.07 14.74 9.44
N PRO A 303 -4.62 14.08 10.53
CA PRO A 303 -3.47 13.17 10.50
C PRO A 303 -3.58 12.07 9.43
N TYR A 304 -4.77 11.49 9.25
CA TYR A 304 -4.97 10.43 8.24
C TYR A 304 -4.68 10.91 6.82
N SER A 305 -4.87 12.21 6.53
CA SER A 305 -4.58 12.76 5.21
C SER A 305 -3.09 12.78 4.88
N SER A 306 -2.21 12.67 5.88
CA SER A 306 -0.77 12.51 5.67
C SER A 306 -0.34 11.07 5.38
N GLY A 307 -1.17 10.09 5.75
CA GLY A 307 -0.78 8.68 5.78
C GLY A 307 0.16 8.30 6.93
N LEU A 308 0.46 9.23 7.85
CA LEU A 308 1.43 9.08 8.94
C LEU A 308 0.74 9.14 10.31
N ASP A 309 -0.33 8.36 10.48
CA ASP A 309 -1.40 8.56 11.45
C ASP A 309 -0.95 8.81 12.90
N ASP A 310 0.04 8.06 13.41
CA ASP A 310 0.55 8.19 14.78
C ASP A 310 1.95 8.81 14.86
N SER A 311 2.40 9.46 13.78
CA SER A 311 3.67 10.20 13.75
C SER A 311 3.74 11.23 14.87
N PRO A 312 4.91 11.44 15.51
CA PRO A 312 5.01 12.37 16.62
C PRO A 312 4.79 13.84 16.24
N ILE A 313 4.74 14.19 14.95
CA ILE A 313 4.30 15.54 14.53
C ILE A 313 2.88 15.85 15.03
N TRP A 314 2.01 14.85 15.09
CA TRP A 314 0.60 15.01 15.48
C TRP A 314 0.42 15.14 17.01
N ASP A 315 1.46 14.90 17.80
CA ASP A 315 1.46 15.15 19.25
C ASP A 315 1.33 16.66 19.55
N HIS A 316 1.65 17.51 18.58
CA HIS A 316 1.59 18.97 18.68
C HIS A 316 0.25 19.55 18.20
N GLY A 317 -0.58 18.76 17.49
CA GLY A 317 -1.87 19.20 16.97
C GLY A 317 -2.31 18.45 15.71
N PRO A 318 -3.61 18.45 15.37
CA PRO A 318 -4.16 17.65 14.26
C PRO A 318 -3.99 18.30 12.88
N ARG A 319 -3.48 19.54 12.84
CA ARG A 319 -3.31 20.32 11.61
C ARG A 319 -1.86 20.80 11.52
N ALA A 320 -1.19 20.40 10.45
CA ALA A 320 0.24 20.68 10.27
C ALA A 320 0.59 20.86 8.80
N GLU A 321 1.66 21.60 8.58
CA GLU A 321 2.31 21.83 7.30
C GLU A 321 3.70 21.18 7.29
N PRO A 322 3.76 19.85 7.14
CA PRO A 322 5.03 19.17 6.98
C PRO A 322 5.57 19.38 5.55
N PRO A 323 6.91 19.36 5.37
CA PRO A 323 7.53 19.70 4.10
C PRO A 323 7.25 18.68 2.98
N ASP A 324 6.82 17.46 3.30
CA ASP A 324 6.46 16.43 2.32
C ASP A 324 5.26 16.84 1.46
N LEU A 325 4.19 17.38 2.06
CA LEU A 325 2.98 17.75 1.33
C LEU A 325 3.27 18.72 0.18
N ASN A 326 3.96 19.82 0.48
CA ASN A 326 4.28 20.82 -0.52
C ASN A 326 5.36 20.34 -1.52
N SER A 327 6.22 19.38 -1.11
CA SER A 327 7.11 18.68 -2.05
C SER A 327 6.34 17.84 -3.06
N TYR A 328 5.31 17.12 -2.61
CA TYR A 328 4.42 16.34 -3.48
C TYR A 328 3.63 17.24 -4.43
N LEU A 329 3.14 18.38 -3.96
CA LEU A 329 2.43 19.35 -4.79
C LEU A 329 3.35 20.02 -5.83
N ALA A 330 4.61 20.29 -5.49
CA ALA A 330 5.60 20.78 -6.45
C ALA A 330 5.91 19.72 -7.52
N LEU A 331 6.07 18.46 -7.11
CA LEU A 331 6.22 17.34 -8.03
C LEU A 331 4.97 17.16 -8.91
N GLN A 332 3.77 17.31 -8.35
CA GLN A 332 2.53 17.19 -9.10
C GLN A 332 2.39 18.30 -10.14
N TYR A 333 2.78 19.54 -9.83
CA TYR A 333 2.90 20.59 -10.85
C TYR A 333 3.87 20.17 -11.96
N ASP A 334 5.02 19.60 -11.61
CA ASP A 334 5.93 19.10 -12.64
C ASP A 334 5.28 18.05 -13.52
N ARG A 335 4.68 17.02 -12.94
CA ARG A 335 4.04 15.95 -13.71
C ARG A 335 2.84 16.44 -14.54
N LEU A 336 2.09 17.44 -14.07
CA LEU A 336 1.08 18.13 -14.87
C LEU A 336 1.71 18.85 -16.08
N GLY A 337 2.88 19.45 -15.91
CA GLY A 337 3.66 20.02 -17.02
C GLY A 337 4.11 18.95 -18.03
N ASP A 338 4.56 17.79 -17.56
CA ASP A 338 4.96 16.67 -18.44
C ASP A 338 3.76 16.16 -19.25
N ILE A 339 2.62 15.94 -18.60
CA ILE A 339 1.39 15.51 -19.26
C ILE A 339 0.88 16.59 -20.22
N ALA A 340 0.94 17.87 -19.85
CA ALA A 340 0.55 18.97 -20.73
C ALA A 340 1.35 18.96 -22.04
N ALA A 341 2.67 18.80 -21.94
CA ALA A 341 3.55 18.73 -23.10
C ALA A 341 3.21 17.54 -24.01
N GLU A 342 2.96 16.36 -23.44
CA GLU A 342 2.56 15.17 -24.19
C GLU A 342 1.21 15.35 -24.91
N LEU A 343 0.32 16.16 -24.34
CA LEU A 343 -0.97 16.52 -24.94
C LEU A 343 -0.89 17.75 -25.88
N GLY A 344 0.32 18.25 -26.19
CA GLY A 344 0.52 19.41 -27.07
C GLY A 344 0.12 20.76 -26.45
N LYS A 345 -0.02 20.84 -25.11
CA LYS A 345 -0.26 22.07 -24.34
C LYS A 345 1.09 22.62 -23.80
N SER A 346 1.16 23.91 -23.49
CA SER A 346 2.38 24.48 -22.89
C SER A 346 2.59 23.95 -21.45
N PRO A 347 3.81 23.50 -21.10
CA PRO A 347 4.14 23.10 -19.73
C PRO A 347 4.53 24.29 -18.83
N ASP A 348 4.77 25.47 -19.40
CA ASP A 348 5.55 26.54 -18.75
C ASP A 348 4.90 27.06 -17.47
N GLU A 349 3.57 27.24 -17.48
CA GLU A 349 2.83 27.68 -16.29
C GLU A 349 3.00 26.70 -15.13
N TRP A 350 2.96 25.40 -15.42
CA TRP A 350 3.13 24.37 -14.40
C TRP A 350 4.56 24.35 -13.85
N ARG A 351 5.58 24.49 -14.71
CA ARG A 351 6.98 24.57 -14.27
C ARG A 351 7.24 25.81 -13.41
N ALA A 352 6.67 26.95 -13.78
CA ALA A 352 6.77 28.18 -13.01
C ALA A 352 6.11 28.05 -11.63
N LYS A 353 4.93 27.44 -11.56
CA LYS A 353 4.24 27.15 -10.27
C LYS A 353 5.02 26.18 -9.40
N ALA A 354 5.62 25.13 -9.98
CA ALA A 354 6.48 24.20 -9.26
C ALA A 354 7.68 24.93 -8.64
N GLN A 355 8.38 25.78 -9.40
CA GLN A 355 9.50 26.55 -8.89
C GLN A 355 9.08 27.53 -7.79
N ALA A 356 8.01 28.30 -8.01
CA ALA A 356 7.53 29.28 -7.03
C ALA A 356 7.12 28.62 -5.70
N LEU A 357 6.57 27.40 -5.74
CA LEU A 357 6.25 26.64 -4.53
C LEU A 357 7.51 26.21 -3.78
N VAL A 358 8.54 25.71 -4.49
CA VAL A 358 9.83 25.33 -3.90
C VAL A 358 10.52 26.53 -3.27
N ASP A 359 10.55 27.67 -3.96
CA ASP A 359 11.13 28.91 -3.44
C ASP A 359 10.41 29.34 -2.14
N ARG A 360 9.07 29.27 -2.11
CA ARG A 360 8.29 29.56 -0.91
C ARG A 360 8.57 28.59 0.24
N MET A 361 8.72 27.30 -0.03
CA MET A 361 9.10 26.32 0.97
C MET A 361 10.47 26.63 1.57
N ILE A 362 11.45 27.01 0.74
CA ILE A 362 12.77 27.43 1.20
C ILE A 362 12.64 28.66 2.09
N ASP A 363 11.98 29.72 1.60
CA ASP A 363 11.86 30.98 2.34
C ASP A 363 11.17 30.82 3.71
N ARG A 364 10.20 29.90 3.81
CA ARG A 364 9.32 29.81 4.98
C ARG A 364 9.57 28.63 5.90
N ARG A 365 10.20 27.56 5.42
CA ARG A 365 10.37 26.30 6.16
C ARG A 365 11.81 25.83 6.25
N TRP A 366 12.76 26.43 5.52
CA TRP A 366 14.17 26.13 5.68
C TRP A 366 14.80 26.98 6.79
N ASN A 367 15.34 26.34 7.83
CA ASN A 367 15.99 27.05 8.95
C ASN A 367 17.53 27.14 8.82
N GLY A 368 18.08 26.86 7.64
CA GLY A 368 19.53 26.78 7.42
C GLY A 368 20.15 25.39 7.66
N ARG A 369 19.40 24.48 8.30
CA ARG A 369 19.85 23.10 8.60
C ARG A 369 18.92 22.04 8.03
N ARG A 370 17.61 22.20 8.20
CA ARG A 370 16.57 21.27 7.77
C ARG A 370 15.30 22.03 7.38
N PHE A 371 14.40 21.36 6.68
CA PHE A 371 13.02 21.82 6.58
C PHE A 371 12.27 21.50 7.87
N VAL A 372 11.45 22.42 8.35
CA VAL A 372 10.67 22.26 9.60
C VAL A 372 9.20 22.07 9.30
N THR A 373 8.54 21.25 10.13
CA THR A 373 7.08 21.13 10.12
C THR A 373 6.48 22.22 10.99
N LYS A 374 5.57 23.01 10.44
CA LYS A 374 4.79 24.00 11.21
C LYS A 374 3.46 23.38 11.64
N VAL A 375 3.09 23.49 12.90
CA VAL A 375 1.85 22.96 13.46
C VAL A 375 0.97 24.12 13.90
N ALA A 376 -0.29 24.08 13.50
CA ALA A 376 -1.24 25.15 13.73
C ALA A 376 -1.42 25.41 15.23
N GLY A 377 -1.14 26.64 15.67
CA GLY A 377 -1.24 27.05 17.07
C GLY A 377 -0.12 26.55 18.00
N ALA A 378 0.80 25.70 17.52
CA ALA A 378 1.90 25.15 18.31
C ALA A 378 3.31 25.56 17.84
N GLY A 379 3.42 26.20 16.66
CA GLY A 379 4.71 26.64 16.11
C GLY A 379 5.43 25.51 15.38
N GLU A 380 6.76 25.47 15.42
CA GLU A 380 7.53 24.41 14.78
C GLU A 380 7.48 23.12 15.62
N ALA A 381 7.22 21.98 14.96
CA ALA A 381 7.32 20.67 15.61
C ALA A 381 8.78 20.34 15.88
N ASP A 382 9.11 20.13 17.15
CA ASP A 382 10.44 19.70 17.55
C ASP A 382 10.57 18.19 17.40
N VAL A 383 10.48 17.64 16.18
CA VAL A 383 10.69 16.22 15.86
C VAL A 383 11.52 16.04 14.61
N ARG A 384 12.37 15.00 14.58
CA ARG A 384 13.16 14.63 13.40
C ARG A 384 12.54 13.43 12.70
N THR A 385 12.05 13.66 11.49
CA THR A 385 11.43 12.63 10.65
C THR A 385 12.02 12.70 9.24
N PRO A 386 11.94 11.64 8.42
CA PRO A 386 12.40 11.71 7.04
C PRO A 386 11.53 12.61 6.16
N LEU A 387 10.41 13.15 6.66
CA LEU A 387 9.62 14.15 5.94
C LEU A 387 10.44 15.40 5.64
N ASP A 388 11.33 15.79 6.56
CA ASP A 388 12.26 16.92 6.42
C ASP A 388 13.14 16.81 5.16
N LEU A 389 13.27 15.59 4.61
CA LEU A 389 14.11 15.24 3.47
C LEU A 389 13.32 15.16 2.15
N MET A 390 11.98 15.10 2.20
CA MET A 390 11.11 15.00 1.04
C MET A 390 11.24 16.13 0.02
N PRO A 391 11.72 17.35 0.37
CA PRO A 391 12.03 18.38 -0.64
C PRO A 391 13.05 17.94 -1.71
N LEU A 392 13.87 16.92 -1.46
CA LEU A 392 14.72 16.29 -2.48
C LEU A 392 13.90 15.73 -3.67
N LEU A 393 12.66 15.33 -3.43
CA LEU A 393 11.76 14.80 -4.46
C LEU A 393 11.44 15.82 -5.55
N THR A 394 11.54 17.12 -5.25
CA THR A 394 11.27 18.18 -6.22
C THR A 394 12.31 18.18 -7.36
N GLY A 395 13.57 17.86 -7.06
CA GLY A 395 14.69 18.03 -7.99
C GLY A 395 15.01 19.50 -8.33
N ARG A 396 14.49 20.45 -7.54
CA ARG A 396 14.54 21.90 -7.81
C ARG A 396 15.30 22.70 -6.75
N LEU A 397 15.76 22.03 -5.69
CA LEU A 397 16.48 22.69 -4.61
C LEU A 397 17.83 23.22 -5.11
N PRO A 398 18.31 24.36 -4.58
CA PRO A 398 19.70 24.74 -4.70
C PRO A 398 20.62 23.62 -4.23
N ALA A 399 21.71 23.35 -4.97
CA ALA A 399 22.63 22.24 -4.69
C ALA A 399 23.08 22.20 -3.22
N ALA A 400 23.42 23.35 -2.63
CA ALA A 400 23.84 23.43 -1.22
C ALA A 400 22.77 22.96 -0.22
N ILE A 401 21.48 23.16 -0.51
CA ILE A 401 20.38 22.66 0.33
C ILE A 401 20.21 21.16 0.12
N ALA A 402 20.20 20.70 -1.14
CA ALA A 402 20.12 19.27 -1.46
C ALA A 402 21.27 18.48 -0.82
N ASP A 403 22.51 18.92 -0.99
CA ASP A 403 23.71 18.33 -0.40
C ASP A 403 23.62 18.27 1.13
N ARG A 404 23.06 19.31 1.77
CA ARG A 404 22.84 19.33 3.22
C ARG A 404 21.82 18.30 3.66
N LEU A 405 20.69 18.18 2.95
CA LEU A 405 19.67 17.17 3.25
C LEU A 405 20.21 15.76 3.06
N VAL A 406 21.00 15.52 2.01
CA VAL A 406 21.64 14.21 1.79
C VAL A 406 22.67 13.92 2.88
N ALA A 407 23.45 14.91 3.31
CA ALA A 407 24.35 14.74 4.45
C ALA A 407 23.59 14.36 5.73
N ASP A 408 22.43 14.96 5.98
CA ASP A 408 21.58 14.61 7.14
C ASP A 408 21.00 13.20 7.02
N LEU A 409 20.50 12.83 5.84
CA LEU A 409 20.02 11.48 5.54
C LEU A 409 21.10 10.42 5.78
N THR A 410 22.33 10.66 5.33
CA THR A 410 23.45 9.72 5.49
C THR A 410 24.14 9.80 6.85
N SER A 411 23.60 10.60 7.79
CA SER A 411 24.12 10.69 9.15
C SER A 411 23.66 9.49 10.01
N PRO A 412 24.30 9.23 11.17
CA PRO A 412 23.85 8.19 12.10
C PRO A 412 22.40 8.32 12.57
N ALA A 413 21.78 9.50 12.42
CA ALA A 413 20.39 9.74 12.78
C ALA A 413 19.39 8.98 11.89
N PHE A 414 19.74 8.72 10.63
CA PHE A 414 18.87 8.07 9.65
C PHE A 414 19.52 6.88 8.94
N TRP A 415 20.85 6.87 8.82
CA TRP A 415 21.63 5.90 8.03
C TRP A 415 22.15 4.71 8.86
N GLY A 416 21.23 4.07 9.59
CA GLY A 416 21.52 2.84 10.32
C GLY A 416 21.77 1.64 9.39
N GLU A 417 21.82 0.43 9.96
CA GLU A 417 21.96 -0.81 9.19
C GLU A 417 20.81 -0.98 8.18
N ARG A 418 19.59 -0.65 8.61
CA ARG A 418 18.35 -0.66 7.80
C ARG A 418 17.76 0.76 7.78
N PRO A 419 18.21 1.62 6.86
CA PRO A 419 17.64 2.95 6.67
C PRO A 419 16.32 2.86 5.88
N VAL A 420 15.38 3.80 5.99
CA VAL A 420 15.38 5.01 6.80
C VAL A 420 14.22 4.91 7.81
N PRO A 421 14.46 5.07 9.13
CA PRO A 421 13.38 5.03 10.11
C PRO A 421 12.47 6.25 9.97
N THR A 422 11.18 6.12 10.30
CA THR A 422 10.22 7.24 10.23
C THR A 422 10.41 8.29 11.31
N VAL A 423 11.25 8.01 12.30
CA VAL A 423 11.76 8.97 13.29
C VAL A 423 13.26 8.72 13.42
N ALA A 424 14.07 9.78 13.51
CA ALA A 424 15.51 9.64 13.63
C ALA A 424 15.91 8.80 14.86
N PHE A 425 16.98 7.99 14.74
CA PHE A 425 17.48 7.14 15.83
C PHE A 425 17.89 7.92 17.07
N ASP A 426 18.26 9.20 16.92
CA ASP A 426 18.67 10.09 18.00
C ASP A 426 17.52 10.94 18.58
N ASP A 427 16.30 10.78 18.08
CA ASP A 427 15.11 11.47 18.59
C ASP A 427 14.50 10.69 19.79
N PRO A 428 14.15 11.36 20.90
CA PRO A 428 13.63 10.71 22.09
C PRO A 428 12.27 10.01 21.90
N ARG A 429 11.54 10.28 20.80
CA ARG A 429 10.27 9.59 20.48
C ARG A 429 10.45 8.40 19.56
N PHE A 430 11.68 8.06 19.19
CA PHE A 430 11.96 6.87 18.42
C PHE A 430 11.50 5.61 19.16
N ASP A 431 10.61 4.86 18.54
CA ASP A 431 10.17 3.54 18.96
C ASP A 431 10.20 2.61 17.75
N PRO A 432 11.06 1.58 17.73
CA PRO A 432 11.26 0.72 16.56
C PRO A 432 10.09 -0.23 16.28
N ASP A 433 9.09 -0.31 17.15
CA ASP A 433 7.91 -1.17 17.01
C ASP A 433 6.58 -0.42 16.86
N ALA A 434 6.58 0.89 17.14
CA ALA A 434 5.40 1.75 16.98
C ALA A 434 5.33 2.37 15.58
N MET A 435 4.48 1.79 14.73
CA MET A 435 4.03 2.28 13.41
C MET A 435 4.83 3.44 12.78
N TRP A 436 4.42 4.71 12.90
CA TRP A 436 5.12 5.86 12.30
C TRP A 436 6.16 6.52 13.21
N ARG A 437 6.50 5.90 14.35
CA ARG A 437 7.44 6.43 15.35
C ARG A 437 8.85 5.84 15.29
N GLY A 438 9.20 5.09 14.25
CA GLY A 438 10.53 4.51 14.14
C GLY A 438 10.70 3.41 13.10
N PRO A 439 9.71 2.54 12.83
CA PRO A 439 9.81 1.55 11.77
C PRO A 439 10.24 2.11 10.41
N VAL A 440 10.79 1.23 9.57
CA VAL A 440 11.12 1.52 8.17
C VAL A 440 9.96 1.14 7.28
N TRP A 441 9.57 2.05 6.40
CA TRP A 441 8.46 1.89 5.47
C TRP A 441 8.96 1.95 4.03
N LEU A 442 8.53 0.99 3.21
CA LEU A 442 9.07 0.83 1.86
C LEU A 442 8.68 1.98 0.93
N ASN A 443 7.47 2.53 1.08
CA ASN A 443 7.01 3.71 0.34
C ASN A 443 7.84 4.96 0.67
N VAL A 444 8.21 5.18 1.93
CA VAL A 444 9.10 6.28 2.33
C VAL A 444 10.47 6.12 1.69
N ASN A 445 11.08 4.94 1.81
CA ASN A 445 12.37 4.67 1.17
C ASN A 445 12.29 4.84 -0.35
N TYR A 446 11.22 4.38 -0.98
CA TYR A 446 11.03 4.50 -2.42
C TYR A 446 10.98 5.98 -2.87
N LEU A 447 10.22 6.82 -2.16
CA LEU A 447 10.17 8.25 -2.44
C LEU A 447 11.50 8.95 -2.19
N LEU A 448 12.24 8.57 -1.14
CA LEU A 448 13.60 9.08 -0.92
C LEU A 448 14.56 8.65 -2.04
N ILE A 449 14.48 7.41 -2.51
CA ILE A 449 15.28 6.91 -3.65
C ILE A 449 14.97 7.75 -4.90
N ASP A 450 13.68 7.99 -5.20
CA ASP A 450 13.25 8.82 -6.34
C ASP A 450 13.77 10.27 -6.18
N GLY A 451 13.66 10.86 -4.98
CA GLY A 451 14.15 12.21 -4.71
C GLY A 451 15.66 12.35 -4.77
N LEU A 452 16.41 11.36 -4.26
CA LEU A 452 17.87 11.32 -4.41
C LEU A 452 18.27 11.28 -5.89
N ARG A 453 17.59 10.48 -6.71
CA ARG A 453 17.85 10.43 -8.17
C ARG A 453 17.53 11.77 -8.83
N ARG A 454 16.38 12.36 -8.52
CA ARG A 454 15.95 13.65 -9.09
C ARG A 454 16.84 14.82 -8.66
N SER A 455 17.47 14.72 -7.50
CA SER A 455 18.45 15.69 -7.00
C SER A 455 19.90 15.36 -7.38
N GLY A 456 20.15 14.37 -8.24
CA GLY A 456 21.49 14.05 -8.76
C GLY A 456 22.37 13.16 -7.86
N HIS A 457 21.85 12.67 -6.74
CA HIS A 457 22.56 11.83 -5.77
C HIS A 457 22.39 10.33 -6.06
N HIS A 458 22.71 9.92 -7.30
CA HIS A 458 22.45 8.56 -7.78
C HIS A 458 23.16 7.46 -6.97
N GLY A 459 24.36 7.72 -6.45
CA GLY A 459 25.10 6.74 -5.63
C GLY A 459 24.39 6.41 -4.32
N VAL A 460 23.93 7.44 -3.59
CA VAL A 460 23.17 7.28 -2.34
C VAL A 460 21.81 6.62 -2.63
N ALA A 461 21.18 6.97 -3.75
CA ALA A 461 19.92 6.34 -4.17
C ALA A 461 20.10 4.84 -4.45
N ALA A 462 21.19 4.45 -5.11
CA ALA A 462 21.51 3.05 -5.39
C ALA A 462 21.79 2.27 -4.10
N GLU A 463 22.52 2.86 -3.16
CA GLU A 463 22.80 2.26 -1.85
C GLU A 463 21.50 2.06 -1.04
N LEU A 464 20.64 3.08 -0.97
CA LEU A 464 19.35 2.96 -0.27
C LEU A 464 18.45 1.90 -0.89
N ALA A 465 18.40 1.83 -2.23
CA ALA A 465 17.65 0.79 -2.94
C ALA A 465 18.17 -0.61 -2.60
N ALA A 466 19.48 -0.83 -2.64
CA ALA A 466 20.10 -2.11 -2.31
C ALA A 466 19.82 -2.53 -0.84
N ARG A 467 19.96 -1.61 0.11
CA ARG A 467 19.66 -1.88 1.54
C ARG A 467 18.16 -2.16 1.77
N THR A 468 17.29 -1.46 1.05
CA THR A 468 15.83 -1.68 1.10
C THR A 468 15.48 -3.07 0.58
N LEU A 469 16.03 -3.49 -0.56
CA LEU A 469 15.82 -4.83 -1.12
C LEU A 469 16.34 -5.92 -0.18
N ALA A 470 17.53 -5.76 0.40
CA ALA A 470 18.09 -6.70 1.36
C ALA A 470 17.20 -6.85 2.60
N MET A 471 16.71 -5.73 3.16
CA MET A 471 15.80 -5.75 4.31
C MET A 471 14.53 -6.57 4.03
N VAL A 472 13.89 -6.39 2.86
CA VAL A 472 12.67 -7.13 2.52
C VAL A 472 12.96 -8.59 2.20
N ARG A 473 14.06 -8.89 1.50
CA ARG A 473 14.52 -10.27 1.25
C ARG A 473 14.64 -11.04 2.56
N ASP A 474 15.33 -10.45 3.54
CA ASP A 474 15.73 -11.10 4.79
C ASP A 474 14.67 -10.98 5.91
N GLY A 475 13.70 -10.08 5.76
CA GLY A 475 12.70 -9.73 6.78
C GLY A 475 11.58 -10.76 7.02
N GLY A 476 11.62 -11.92 6.36
CA GLY A 476 10.73 -13.05 6.61
C GLY A 476 9.30 -12.90 6.07
N GLY A 477 8.98 -11.82 5.37
CA GLY A 477 7.64 -11.60 4.81
C GLY A 477 7.49 -10.22 4.17
N LEU A 478 6.32 -9.99 3.57
CA LEU A 478 5.92 -8.71 2.99
C LEU A 478 5.04 -8.01 4.02
N HIS A 479 5.67 -7.18 4.84
CA HIS A 479 5.01 -6.47 5.93
C HIS A 479 4.70 -5.04 5.52
N GLU A 480 3.80 -4.40 6.25
CA GLU A 480 3.50 -2.98 6.12
C GLU A 480 4.74 -2.13 6.44
N TYR A 481 5.48 -2.52 7.50
CA TYR A 481 6.71 -1.87 7.96
C TYR A 481 7.62 -2.84 8.75
N TRP A 482 8.90 -2.48 8.85
CA TRP A 482 9.95 -3.30 9.49
C TRP A 482 10.60 -2.58 10.66
N ASN A 483 10.96 -3.34 11.69
CA ASN A 483 11.73 -2.82 12.81
C ASN A 483 13.18 -2.55 12.33
N PRO A 484 13.69 -1.29 12.37
CA PRO A 484 15.02 -0.94 11.85
C PRO A 484 16.17 -1.61 12.61
N LEU A 485 15.95 -2.02 13.86
CA LEU A 485 16.98 -2.60 14.71
C LEU A 485 17.12 -4.12 14.50
N THR A 486 16.03 -4.80 14.15
CA THR A 486 16.03 -6.28 14.00
C THR A 486 15.86 -6.74 12.55
N GLY A 487 15.32 -5.88 11.67
CA GLY A 487 14.93 -6.24 10.31
C GLY A 487 13.74 -7.19 10.22
N ARG A 488 13.09 -7.49 11.34
CA ARG A 488 11.87 -8.32 11.40
C ARG A 488 10.62 -7.46 11.30
N ARG A 489 9.48 -8.13 11.17
CA ARG A 489 8.15 -7.54 11.31
C ARG A 489 8.08 -6.76 12.62
N ALA A 490 7.78 -5.47 12.56
CA ALA A 490 7.51 -4.66 13.75
C ALA A 490 6.18 -5.07 14.39
N GLY A 491 6.03 -4.82 15.69
CA GLY A 491 4.99 -5.43 16.54
C GLY A 491 3.58 -5.53 15.94
N ARG A 492 3.01 -4.44 15.41
CA ARG A 492 1.65 -4.41 14.84
C ARG A 492 1.56 -4.41 13.32
N ALA A 493 2.69 -4.51 12.62
CA ALA A 493 2.72 -4.40 11.16
C ALA A 493 1.83 -5.44 10.49
N THR A 494 1.03 -5.04 9.52
CA THR A 494 0.20 -5.99 8.76
C THR A 494 1.05 -6.85 7.83
N THR A 495 0.66 -8.10 7.59
CA THR A 495 1.33 -9.01 6.65
C THR A 495 0.61 -9.06 5.30
N GLY A 496 1.31 -9.55 4.27
CA GLY A 496 0.77 -9.63 2.92
C GLY A 496 0.42 -8.25 2.37
N PHE A 497 1.31 -7.27 2.58
CA PHE A 497 1.02 -5.87 2.29
C PHE A 497 1.34 -5.48 0.83
N GLY A 498 0.39 -4.78 0.21
CA GLY A 498 0.33 -4.50 -1.22
C GLY A 498 1.42 -3.56 -1.72
N TRP A 499 1.59 -2.36 -1.14
CA TRP A 499 2.66 -1.46 -1.60
C TRP A 499 4.04 -2.09 -1.40
N SER A 500 4.21 -2.89 -0.33
CA SER A 500 5.53 -3.44 0.01
C SER A 500 5.92 -4.45 -1.04
N SER A 501 4.93 -5.23 -1.46
CA SER A 501 5.05 -6.16 -2.58
C SER A 501 5.30 -5.43 -3.89
N ALA A 502 4.55 -4.37 -4.17
CA ALA A 502 4.65 -3.61 -5.41
C ALA A 502 6.03 -2.95 -5.57
N LEU A 503 6.45 -2.19 -4.56
CA LEU A 503 7.70 -1.43 -4.59
C LEU A 503 8.93 -2.32 -4.51
N PHE A 504 8.84 -3.49 -3.83
CA PHE A 504 9.91 -4.48 -3.87
C PHE A 504 10.13 -5.03 -5.28
N VAL A 505 9.05 -5.41 -5.98
CA VAL A 505 9.13 -5.93 -7.36
C VAL A 505 9.69 -4.87 -8.31
N ASP A 506 9.24 -3.63 -8.19
CA ASP A 506 9.73 -2.53 -9.03
C ASP A 506 11.23 -2.26 -8.82
N LEU A 507 11.68 -2.11 -7.56
CA LEU A 507 13.10 -1.90 -7.26
C LEU A 507 13.97 -3.09 -7.68
N ALA A 508 13.47 -4.32 -7.55
CA ALA A 508 14.18 -5.52 -7.97
C ALA A 508 14.29 -5.61 -9.50
N GLN A 509 13.22 -5.23 -10.24
CA GLN A 509 13.23 -5.18 -11.70
C GLN A 509 14.22 -4.14 -12.22
N GLU A 510 14.31 -2.98 -11.58
CA GLU A 510 15.28 -1.95 -11.96
C GLU A 510 16.73 -2.44 -11.82
N ALA A 511 17.01 -3.29 -10.83
CA ALA A 511 18.35 -3.85 -10.60
C ALA A 511 18.79 -4.77 -11.75
N VAL A 512 17.86 -5.39 -12.48
CA VAL A 512 18.16 -6.16 -13.71
C VAL A 512 18.44 -5.23 -14.88
N THR A 513 17.65 -4.18 -15.03
CA THR A 513 17.73 -3.27 -16.20
C THR A 513 19.00 -2.42 -16.19
N LYS A 514 19.60 -2.20 -15.02
CA LYS A 514 20.81 -1.39 -14.81
C LYS A 514 22.11 -2.21 -14.74
N ALA A 515 22.02 -3.54 -14.64
CA ALA A 515 23.14 -4.47 -14.67
C ALA A 515 23.51 -4.83 -16.11
#